data_AF-A0A8J5JH40-F1
#
_entry.id   AF-A0A8J5JH40-F1
#
_cell.length_a   1.000
_cell.length_b   1.000
_cell.length_c   1.000
_cell.angle_alpha   90.00
_cell.angle_beta   90.00
_cell.angle_gamma   90.00
#
_symmetry.space_group_name_H-M   'P 1'
#
loop_
_entity.id
_entity.type
_entity.pdbx_description
1 polymer ?
#
loop_
_entity_poly.entity_id
_entity_poly.type
_entity_poly.pdbx_seq_one_letter_code
_entity_poly.pdbx_strand_id
1 'polypeptide(L)'
;VIFACLAALALAKPQFQNPHHYEILKDVREDNGDGNFNYEFETENDIYSKVVGRPGSKGQSNIEGTFRFILPDGTRADVRFVADEQGYRAESPLIPTPHPLPAHAIEQIAFAQSQQGRAAAGRGRPF
;
A
#
# COMPACT_ATOMS: atom_id res chain seq x y z
N VAL A 1 6.17 -22.18 53.26
CA VAL A 1 6.70 -21.72 51.94
C VAL A 1 5.79 -22.12 50.79
N ILE A 2 5.46 -23.40 50.58
CA ILE A 2 4.52 -23.85 49.52
C ILE A 2 3.14 -23.16 49.60
N PHE A 3 2.59 -23.00 50.80
CA PHE A 3 1.29 -22.35 51.03
C PHE A 3 1.27 -20.86 50.60
N ALA A 4 2.41 -20.18 50.71
CA ALA A 4 2.54 -18.78 50.29
C ALA A 4 2.63 -18.65 48.75
N CYS A 5 3.26 -19.60 48.06
CA CYS A 5 3.31 -19.63 46.61
C CYS A 5 1.94 -19.91 45.98
N LEU A 6 1.14 -20.82 46.56
CA LEU A 6 -0.22 -21.09 46.09
C LEU A 6 -1.15 -19.90 46.31
N ALA A 7 -1.02 -19.17 47.41
CA ALA A 7 -1.77 -17.94 47.65
C ALA A 7 -1.37 -16.81 46.68
N ALA A 8 -0.08 -16.70 46.33
CA ALA A 8 0.40 -15.71 45.37
C ALA A 8 -0.09 -15.99 43.93
N LEU A 9 -0.17 -17.26 43.53
CA LEU A 9 -0.77 -17.65 42.24
C LEU A 9 -2.29 -17.39 42.21
N ALA A 10 -3.00 -17.58 43.32
CA ALA A 10 -4.44 -17.34 43.40
C ALA A 10 -4.82 -15.84 43.41
N LEU A 11 -3.91 -14.96 43.85
CA LEU A 11 -4.09 -13.50 43.89
C LEU A 11 -3.48 -12.77 42.69
N ALA A 12 -2.80 -13.48 41.78
CA ALA A 12 -2.26 -12.91 40.56
C ALA A 12 -3.42 -12.53 39.61
N LYS A 13 -3.85 -11.27 39.68
CA LYS A 13 -4.74 -10.70 38.66
C LYS A 13 -4.01 -10.72 37.32
N PRO A 14 -4.68 -11.08 36.19
CA PRO A 14 -4.06 -10.99 34.87
C PRO A 14 -3.56 -9.56 34.65
N GLN A 15 -2.24 -9.40 34.50
CA GLN A 15 -1.56 -8.12 34.53
C GLN A 15 -1.71 -7.31 33.22
N PHE A 16 -2.39 -7.88 32.22
CA PHE A 16 -2.63 -7.26 30.92
C PHE A 16 -4.14 -7.24 30.62
N GLN A 17 -4.86 -6.33 31.26
CA GLN A 17 -6.10 -5.80 30.69
C GLN A 17 -5.75 -4.50 29.98
N ASN A 18 -5.02 -4.58 28.88
CA ASN A 18 -4.91 -3.44 27.98
C ASN A 18 -6.24 -3.38 27.20
N PRO A 19 -7.07 -2.33 27.37
CA PRO A 19 -8.34 -2.22 26.64
C PRO A 19 -8.16 -2.15 25.11
N HIS A 20 -6.92 -2.01 24.63
CA HIS A 20 -6.53 -2.04 23.23
C HIS A 20 -5.77 -3.31 22.84
N HIS A 21 -6.07 -4.44 23.50
CA HIS A 21 -5.58 -5.73 23.03
C HIS A 21 -6.46 -6.21 21.88
N TYR A 22 -5.84 -6.49 20.74
CA TYR A 22 -6.47 -7.11 19.58
C TYR A 22 -5.71 -8.37 19.24
N GLU A 23 -6.43 -9.45 18.94
CA GLU A 23 -5.80 -10.70 18.57
C GLU A 23 -5.13 -10.59 17.19
N ILE A 24 -4.02 -11.29 17.02
CA ILE A 24 -3.37 -11.47 15.71
C ILE A 24 -4.05 -12.67 15.06
N LEU A 25 -4.76 -12.42 13.97
CA LEU A 25 -5.44 -13.46 13.18
C LEU A 25 -4.47 -14.17 12.24
N LYS A 26 -3.46 -13.44 11.73
CA LYS A 26 -2.46 -13.97 10.80
C LYS A 26 -1.12 -13.26 10.99
N ASP A 27 -0.03 -14.03 11.09
CA ASP A 27 1.35 -13.55 11.00
C ASP A 27 2.14 -14.58 10.19
N VAL A 28 2.39 -14.25 8.92
CA VAL A 28 3.19 -15.05 7.99
C VAL A 28 4.49 -14.32 7.74
N ARG A 29 5.61 -15.03 7.95
CA ARG A 29 6.95 -14.52 7.70
C ARG A 29 7.78 -15.54 6.92
N GLU A 30 7.87 -15.32 5.63
CA GLU A 30 8.64 -16.16 4.72
C GLU A 30 9.80 -15.35 4.15
N ASP A 31 11.02 -15.76 4.45
CA ASP A 31 12.25 -15.21 3.88
C ASP A 31 13.20 -16.37 3.60
N ASN A 32 13.52 -16.57 2.33
CA ASN A 32 14.36 -17.69 1.89
C ASN A 32 15.86 -17.32 1.88
N GLY A 33 16.22 -16.09 2.23
CA GLY A 33 17.61 -15.60 2.23
C GLY A 33 18.20 -15.34 0.85
N ASP A 34 17.42 -15.53 -0.21
CA ASP A 34 17.76 -15.24 -1.61
C ASP A 34 17.32 -13.83 -2.06
N GLY A 35 16.78 -13.04 -1.11
CA GLY A 35 16.22 -11.71 -1.32
C GLY A 35 14.75 -11.72 -1.75
N ASN A 36 14.11 -12.89 -1.91
CA ASN A 36 12.66 -13.02 -1.99
C ASN A 36 12.09 -13.17 -0.58
N PHE A 37 11.08 -12.36 -0.27
CA PHE A 37 10.35 -12.46 0.99
C PHE A 37 8.85 -12.22 0.80
N ASN A 38 8.04 -12.80 1.68
CA ASN A 38 6.59 -12.64 1.74
C ASN A 38 6.16 -12.50 3.19
N TYR A 39 5.64 -11.32 3.54
CA TYR A 39 5.15 -10.98 4.86
C TYR A 39 3.67 -10.66 4.79
N GLU A 40 2.88 -11.26 5.67
CA GLU A 40 1.45 -10.99 5.78
C GLU A 40 1.05 -10.93 7.24
N PHE A 41 0.33 -9.87 7.61
CA PHE A 41 -0.05 -9.58 8.97
C PHE A 41 -1.52 -9.15 9.01
N GLU A 42 -2.31 -9.73 9.91
CA GLU A 42 -3.72 -9.41 10.10
C GLU A 42 -4.10 -9.46 11.58
N THR A 43 -4.86 -8.47 12.03
CA THR A 43 -5.38 -8.37 13.40
C THR A 43 -6.91 -8.34 13.41
N GLU A 44 -7.48 -8.63 14.57
CA GLU A 44 -8.94 -8.65 14.80
C GLU A 44 -9.62 -7.29 14.49
N ASN A 45 -8.93 -6.18 14.69
CA ASN A 45 -9.44 -4.83 14.43
C ASN A 45 -9.19 -4.34 12.98
N ASP A 46 -9.26 -5.25 12.00
CA ASP A 46 -9.16 -4.95 10.56
C ASP A 46 -7.83 -4.30 10.11
N ILE A 47 -6.77 -4.34 10.92
CA ILE A 47 -5.44 -3.97 10.44
C ILE A 47 -4.91 -5.14 9.63
N TYR A 48 -4.57 -4.87 8.38
CA TYR A 48 -3.97 -5.85 7.50
C TYR A 48 -2.85 -5.23 6.69
N SER A 49 -1.78 -5.99 6.53
CA SER A 49 -0.63 -5.63 5.71
C SER A 49 -0.12 -6.86 4.99
N LYS A 50 0.19 -6.72 3.71
CA LYS A 50 0.86 -7.74 2.92
C LYS A 50 1.95 -7.11 2.10
N VAL A 51 3.15 -7.67 2.15
CA VAL A 51 4.32 -7.17 1.46
C VAL A 51 5.08 -8.34 0.86
N VAL A 52 5.40 -8.25 -0.43
CA VAL A 52 6.25 -9.19 -1.14
C VAL A 52 7.45 -8.42 -1.67
N GLY A 53 8.65 -8.96 -1.41
CA GLY A 53 9.88 -8.42 -1.94
C GLY A 53 10.55 -9.39 -2.90
N ARG A 54 11.20 -8.83 -3.91
CA ARG A 54 12.04 -9.56 -4.86
C ARG A 54 13.38 -8.82 -5.04
N PRO A 55 14.47 -9.53 -5.37
CA PRO A 55 15.73 -8.89 -5.74
C PRO A 55 15.55 -8.00 -6.97
N GLY A 56 16.02 -6.77 -6.87
CA GLY A 56 16.05 -5.78 -7.95
C GLY A 56 17.38 -5.81 -8.72
N SER A 57 17.40 -5.08 -9.85
CA SER A 57 18.49 -5.18 -10.83
C SER A 57 19.86 -4.67 -10.36
N LYS A 58 19.92 -3.83 -9.33
CA LYS A 58 21.16 -3.26 -8.76
C LYS A 58 21.43 -3.74 -7.33
N GLY A 59 20.82 -4.86 -6.92
CA GLY A 59 20.97 -5.42 -5.58
C GLY A 59 20.11 -4.76 -4.50
N GLN A 60 19.26 -3.80 -4.86
CA GLN A 60 18.18 -3.33 -4.01
C GLN A 60 17.03 -4.33 -3.98
N SER A 61 16.13 -4.27 -3.00
CA SER A 61 14.88 -5.04 -3.03
C SER A 61 13.77 -4.22 -3.69
N ASN A 62 13.10 -4.80 -4.68
CA ASN A 62 11.86 -4.28 -5.24
C ASN A 62 10.70 -4.84 -4.42
N ILE A 63 9.85 -3.96 -3.89
CA ILE A 63 8.82 -4.30 -2.90
C ILE A 63 7.45 -3.89 -3.43
N GLU A 64 6.51 -4.82 -3.40
CA GLU A 64 5.10 -4.58 -3.70
C GLU A 64 4.27 -4.93 -2.48
N GLY A 65 3.28 -4.12 -2.15
CA GLY A 65 2.49 -4.39 -0.97
C GLY A 65 1.17 -3.66 -0.92
N THR A 66 0.40 -3.99 0.11
CA THR A 66 -0.84 -3.34 0.46
C THR A 66 -0.98 -3.27 1.97
N PHE A 67 -1.57 -2.20 2.45
CA PHE A 67 -2.05 -2.11 3.82
C PHE A 67 -3.47 -1.56 3.84
N ARG A 68 -4.27 -2.06 4.78
CA ARG A 68 -5.63 -1.60 5.01
C ARG A 68 -5.91 -1.49 6.50
N PHE A 69 -6.73 -0.52 6.86
CA PHE A 69 -7.21 -0.29 8.22
C PHE A 69 -8.52 0.51 8.17
N ILE A 70 -9.24 0.57 9.29
CA ILE A 70 -10.48 1.34 9.41
C ILE A 70 -10.17 2.74 9.92
N LEU A 71 -10.72 3.74 9.24
CA LEU A 71 -10.62 5.16 9.60
C LEU A 71 -11.59 5.51 10.73
N PRO A 72 -11.40 6.65 11.43
CA PRO A 72 -12.30 7.08 12.49
C PRO A 72 -13.77 7.28 12.06
N ASP A 73 -14.02 7.45 10.76
CA ASP A 73 -15.36 7.58 10.17
C ASP A 73 -16.00 6.22 9.80
N GLY A 74 -15.32 5.11 10.08
CA GLY A 74 -15.75 3.75 9.74
C GLY A 74 -15.46 3.32 8.30
N THR A 75 -14.89 4.19 7.46
CA THR A 75 -14.50 3.83 6.10
C THR A 75 -13.20 3.03 6.10
N ARG A 76 -13.01 2.18 5.08
CA ARG A 76 -11.80 1.38 4.94
C ARG A 76 -10.75 2.16 4.15
N ALA A 77 -9.61 2.41 4.78
CA ALA A 77 -8.40 2.82 4.08
C ALA A 77 -7.81 1.59 3.38
N ASP A 78 -7.59 1.67 2.08
CA ASP A 78 -6.86 0.67 1.29
C ASP A 78 -5.78 1.40 0.52
N VAL A 79 -4.52 1.00 0.71
CA VAL A 79 -3.38 1.54 0.00
C VAL A 79 -2.62 0.38 -0.60
N ARG A 80 -2.31 0.51 -1.89
CA ARG A 80 -1.39 -0.36 -2.62
C ARG A 80 -0.14 0.43 -2.96
N PHE A 81 1.01 -0.22 -2.94
CA PHE A 81 2.25 0.47 -3.28
C PHE A 81 3.23 -0.44 -3.99
N VAL A 82 4.09 0.20 -4.79
CA VAL A 82 5.25 -0.39 -5.44
C VAL A 82 6.46 0.49 -5.12
N ALA A 83 7.54 -0.13 -4.67
CA ALA A 83 8.82 0.51 -4.39
C ALA A 83 9.91 -0.22 -5.18
N ASP A 84 10.42 0.44 -6.22
CA ASP A 84 11.40 -0.12 -7.16
C ASP A 84 12.42 0.94 -7.59
N GLU A 85 13.14 0.70 -8.69
CA GLU A 85 14.11 1.65 -9.23
C GLU A 85 13.51 3.01 -9.62
N GLN A 86 12.20 3.10 -9.84
CA GLN A 86 11.51 4.35 -10.14
C GLN A 86 10.93 5.02 -8.86
N GLY A 87 11.34 4.55 -7.68
CA GLY A 87 10.95 5.10 -6.39
C GLY A 87 9.65 4.50 -5.84
N TYR A 88 9.09 5.15 -4.82
CA TYR A 88 7.86 4.73 -4.16
C TYR A 88 6.64 5.34 -4.85
N ARG A 89 5.71 4.47 -5.27
CA ARG A 89 4.43 4.87 -5.89
C ARG A 89 3.30 4.17 -5.15
N ALA A 90 2.37 4.94 -4.62
CA ALA A 90 1.19 4.43 -3.93
C ALA A 90 -0.09 4.81 -4.66
N GLU A 91 -1.04 3.90 -4.61
CA GLU A 91 -2.38 4.03 -5.19
C GLU A 91 -3.40 3.83 -4.08
N SER A 92 -4.28 4.81 -3.89
CA SER A 92 -5.36 4.76 -2.92
C SER A 92 -6.39 5.84 -3.23
N PRO A 93 -7.69 5.61 -2.99
CA PRO A 93 -8.72 6.66 -3.01
C PRO A 93 -8.44 7.80 -2.01
N LEU A 94 -7.61 7.55 -1.00
CA LEU A 94 -7.23 8.53 0.01
C LEU A 94 -6.10 9.47 -0.45
N ILE A 95 -5.38 9.10 -1.51
CA ILE A 95 -4.30 9.92 -2.05
C ILE A 95 -4.93 11.03 -2.89
N PRO A 96 -4.64 12.31 -2.60
CA PRO A 96 -5.16 13.42 -3.39
C PRO A 96 -4.83 13.27 -4.87
N THR A 97 -5.85 13.32 -5.72
CA THR A 97 -5.65 13.37 -7.16
C THR A 97 -5.33 14.80 -7.60
N PRO A 98 -4.48 15.01 -8.62
CA PRO A 98 -4.30 16.30 -9.24
C PRO A 98 -5.66 16.89 -9.68
N HIS A 99 -5.77 18.22 -9.64
CA HIS A 99 -6.97 18.87 -10.14
C HIS A 99 -7.19 18.54 -11.63
N PRO A 100 -8.45 18.52 -12.11
CA PRO A 100 -8.73 18.37 -13.53
C PRO A 100 -7.98 19.40 -14.37
N LEU A 101 -7.61 19.03 -15.60
CA LEU A 101 -7.08 19.98 -16.58
C LEU A 101 -8.12 21.08 -16.85
N PRO A 102 -7.70 22.36 -16.89
CA PRO A 102 -8.62 23.44 -17.19
C PRO A 102 -9.13 23.36 -18.64
N ALA A 103 -10.37 23.81 -18.88
CA ALA A 103 -11.04 23.67 -20.18
C ALA A 103 -10.22 24.21 -21.36
N HIS A 104 -9.56 25.36 -21.17
CA HIS A 104 -8.71 25.96 -22.21
C HIS A 104 -7.53 25.07 -22.60
N ALA A 105 -6.98 24.28 -21.67
CA ALA A 105 -5.88 23.37 -21.98
C ALA A 105 -6.37 22.22 -22.87
N ILE A 106 -7.58 21.71 -22.62
CA ILE A 106 -8.23 20.70 -23.45
C ILE A 106 -8.48 21.24 -24.86
N GLU A 107 -9.00 22.47 -24.97
CA GLU A 107 -9.20 23.15 -26.25
C GLU A 107 -7.91 23.35 -27.03
N GLN A 108 -6.84 23.77 -26.35
CA GLN A 108 -5.52 23.94 -26.97
C GLN A 108 -4.95 22.61 -27.49
N ILE A 109 -5.09 21.52 -26.72
CA ILE A 109 -4.68 20.17 -27.15
C ILE A 109 -5.48 19.73 -28.37
N ALA A 110 -6.81 19.92 -28.36
CA ALA A 110 -7.68 19.57 -29.49
C ALA A 110 -7.33 20.39 -30.74
N PHE A 111 -7.09 21.68 -30.59
CA PHE A 111 -6.66 22.55 -31.69
C PHE A 111 -5.32 22.10 -32.26
N ALA A 112 -4.32 21.82 -31.41
CA ALA A 112 -3.00 21.33 -31.84
C ALA A 112 -3.10 20.00 -32.59
N GLN A 113 -3.92 19.06 -32.13
CA GLN A 113 -4.18 17.79 -32.82
C GLN A 113 -4.82 17.99 -34.20
N SER A 114 -5.78 18.92 -34.31
CA SER A 114 -6.43 19.26 -35.59
C SER A 114 -5.42 19.84 -36.61
N GLN A 115 -4.51 20.70 -36.14
CA GLN A 115 -3.45 21.29 -36.95
C GLN A 115 -2.46 20.22 -37.44
N GLN A 116 -2.04 19.31 -36.56
CA GLN A 116 -1.14 18.21 -36.90
C GLN A 116 -1.75 17.27 -37.93
N GLY A 117 -3.02 16.90 -37.80
CA GLY A 117 -3.72 16.07 -38.79
C GLY A 117 -3.82 16.72 -40.17
N ARG A 118 -4.11 18.03 -40.21
CA ARG A 118 -4.17 18.81 -41.46
C ARG A 118 -2.80 18.91 -42.14
N ALA A 119 -1.75 19.14 -41.36
CA ALA A 119 -0.38 19.19 -41.88
C ALA A 119 0.09 17.83 -42.43
N ALA A 120 -0.28 16.72 -41.78
CA ALA A 120 0.03 15.37 -42.25
C ALA A 120 -0.71 15.02 -43.56
N ALA A 121 -1.98 15.40 -43.68
CA ALA A 121 -2.78 15.18 -44.90
C ALA A 121 -2.27 16.01 -46.10
N GLY A 122 -1.71 17.21 -45.85
CA GLY A 122 -1.13 18.05 -46.89
C GLY A 122 0.23 17.56 -47.42
N ARG A 123 0.99 16.79 -46.63
CA ARG A 123 2.36 16.35 -46.96
C ARG A 123 2.41 15.07 -47.82
N GLY A 124 1.28 14.42 -48.08
CA GLY A 124 1.18 13.14 -48.81
C GLY A 124 0.69 13.22 -50.26
N ARG A 125 0.59 14.40 -50.88
CA ARG A 125 0.16 14.53 -52.29
C ARG A 125 1.38 14.66 -53.21
N PRO A 126 1.82 13.60 -53.92
CA PRO A 126 2.78 13.76 -55.00
C PRO A 126 2.12 14.45 -56.21
N PHE A 127 2.95 15.18 -56.94
CA PHE A 127 2.63 15.97 -58.13
C PHE A 127 2.29 15.09 -59.34
#